data_AF-A0A7C1VTH2-F1
#
_entry.id   AF-A0A7C1VTH2-F1
#
_cell.length_a   1.000
_cell.length_b   1.000
_cell.length_c   1.000
_cell.angle_alpha   90.00
_cell.angle_beta   90.00
_cell.angle_gamma   90.00
#
_symmetry.space_group_name_H-M   'P 1'
#
loop_
_entity.id
_entity.type
_entity.pdbx_description
1 polymer ?
#
loop_
_entity_poly.entity_id
_entity_poly.type
_entity_poly.pdbx_seq_one_letter_code
_entity_poly.pdbx_strand_id
1 'polypeptide(L)'
;MGRNRSTILVAILLVLCVSVAFAGGKQEVGSAEGEVYKFSLAWAPWSVSMGRQSVKDQPKDPYWQYMAENLGVVPLTISWEWDGGRTYMSQLRLQLASGDVPEALKAWDLNFTREIIEMGITIPLDDLLEEHGQDILNAFSEEDWEIMRSLSPDGKIHSLPNYMGIHRARTGFIRKDWLDRVGMDVPTTRDELLAVYKAFKEQDANGNGDPNDEIPVSGRAGMRWSDDLFNMHGVVMYEGFPQWRWDPSKQQLISEQVSEEMKNAVEFLRLLVEEGYMDLAVG
;
A
#
# COMPACT_ATOMS: atom_id res chain seq x y z
N MET A 1 11.68 -28.31 43.22
CA MET A 1 12.66 -27.29 43.67
C MET A 1 13.74 -27.23 42.60
N GLY A 2 13.86 -26.26 41.70
CA GLY A 2 13.42 -24.87 41.66
C GLY A 2 14.54 -24.12 40.93
N ARG A 3 14.63 -24.26 39.60
CA ARG A 3 15.50 -23.42 38.75
C ARG A 3 14.65 -22.23 38.33
N ASN A 4 14.99 -21.04 38.81
CA ASN A 4 14.48 -19.79 38.26
C ASN A 4 15.44 -18.66 38.58
N ARG A 5 15.90 -17.97 37.53
CA ARG A 5 15.85 -16.51 37.36
C ARG A 5 16.69 -16.15 36.13
N SER A 6 16.01 -16.04 34.99
CA SER A 6 16.49 -15.32 33.82
C SER A 6 16.51 -13.82 34.17
N THR A 7 17.64 -13.19 33.91
CA THR A 7 17.85 -11.75 34.11
C THR A 7 17.13 -10.98 33.01
N ILE A 8 16.09 -10.24 33.37
CA ILE A 8 15.45 -9.22 32.53
C ILE A 8 16.35 -7.99 32.59
N LEU A 9 16.92 -7.58 31.45
CA LEU A 9 17.55 -6.26 31.33
C LEU A 9 16.44 -5.24 31.05
N VAL A 10 16.12 -4.44 32.05
CA VAL A 10 15.36 -3.20 31.90
C VAL A 10 16.39 -2.09 31.68
N ALA A 11 16.45 -1.54 30.46
CA ALA A 11 17.20 -0.31 30.21
C ALA A 11 16.27 0.88 30.45
N ILE A 12 16.40 1.50 31.62
CA ILE A 12 15.81 2.81 31.93
C ILE A 12 16.69 3.86 31.24
N LEU A 13 16.17 4.55 30.22
CA LEU A 13 16.79 5.77 29.71
C LEU A 13 15.98 6.98 30.20
N LEU A 14 16.53 7.65 31.20
CA LEU A 14 16.12 8.99 31.64
C LEU A 14 16.42 10.00 30.53
N VAL A 15 15.39 10.56 29.89
CA VAL A 15 15.56 11.76 29.07
C VAL A 15 15.22 12.99 29.92
N LEU A 16 16.23 13.84 30.10
CA LEU A 16 16.12 15.12 30.80
C LEU A 16 15.11 16.05 30.11
N CYS A 17 14.14 16.53 30.88
CA CYS A 17 13.37 17.72 30.57
C CYS A 17 14.32 18.93 30.39
N VAL A 18 14.27 19.56 29.22
CA VAL A 18 14.69 20.96 29.08
C VAL A 18 13.47 21.76 28.61
N SER A 19 12.87 22.47 29.56
CA SER A 19 11.89 23.52 29.32
C SER A 19 12.60 24.75 28.74
N VAL A 20 12.19 25.22 27.56
CA VAL A 20 12.51 26.58 27.12
C VAL A 20 11.25 27.27 26.64
N ALA A 21 10.91 28.34 27.35
CA ALA A 21 9.86 29.29 27.02
C ALA A 21 10.22 30.15 25.81
N PHE A 22 9.19 30.55 25.06
CA PHE A 22 9.18 31.39 23.86
C PHE A 22 10.06 32.66 23.88
N ALA A 23 10.79 32.90 22.78
CA ALA A 23 10.93 34.20 22.11
C ALA A 23 11.48 34.01 20.68
N GLY A 24 10.96 34.77 19.71
CA GLY A 24 11.03 34.50 18.28
C GLY A 24 12.42 34.51 17.62
N GLY A 25 12.59 33.62 16.64
CA GLY A 25 13.75 33.50 15.78
C GLY A 25 13.66 32.20 14.98
N LYS A 26 14.03 32.22 13.70
CA LYS A 26 14.01 31.06 12.78
C LYS A 26 14.48 29.78 13.48
N GLN A 27 13.67 28.73 13.44
CA GLN A 27 13.98 27.44 14.05
C GLN A 27 14.99 26.71 13.15
N GLU A 28 16.27 26.81 13.51
CA GLU A 28 17.26 25.80 13.12
C GLU A 28 16.92 24.53 13.89
N VAL A 29 16.67 23.43 13.16
CA VAL A 29 16.59 22.09 13.73
C VAL A 29 18.00 21.75 14.20
N GLY A 30 18.22 21.83 15.51
CA GLY A 30 19.50 21.52 16.13
C GLY A 30 19.85 20.04 15.91
N SER A 31 21.06 19.79 15.41
CA SER A 31 21.64 18.44 15.34
C SER A 31 21.79 17.89 16.76
N ALA A 32 21.08 16.80 17.07
CA ALA A 32 21.23 16.12 18.33
C ALA A 32 22.63 15.46 18.41
N GLU A 33 23.49 15.97 19.29
CA GLU A 33 24.71 15.27 19.76
C GLU A 33 24.34 14.12 20.72
N GLY A 34 23.45 13.23 20.27
CA GLY A 34 23.10 11.97 20.92
C GLY A 34 23.44 10.80 20.02
N GLU A 35 23.72 9.64 20.62
CA GLU A 35 23.92 8.40 19.85
C GLU A 35 22.64 8.11 19.04
N VAL A 36 22.75 8.12 17.71
CA VAL A 36 21.62 7.88 16.79
C VAL A 36 21.05 6.48 17.07
N TYR A 37 19.78 6.42 17.47
CA TYR A 37 19.11 5.14 17.74
C TYR A 37 18.82 4.41 16.42
N LYS A 38 19.19 3.14 16.34
CA LYS A 38 18.96 2.30 15.16
C LYS A 38 18.07 1.14 15.55
N PHE A 39 17.05 0.86 14.75
CA PHE A 39 16.14 -0.25 15.00
C PHE A 39 15.81 -1.00 13.73
N SER A 40 15.54 -2.30 13.84
CA SER A 40 15.11 -3.14 12.73
C SER A 40 13.64 -2.86 12.36
N LEU A 41 13.39 -2.57 11.08
CA LEU A 41 12.05 -2.31 10.55
C LEU A 41 11.74 -3.27 9.39
N ALA A 42 10.82 -4.21 9.58
CA ALA A 42 10.29 -4.98 8.45
C ALA A 42 9.24 -4.14 7.70
N TRP A 43 9.71 -3.34 6.73
CA TRP A 43 8.92 -2.52 5.79
C TRP A 43 9.83 -1.61 4.95
N ALA A 44 9.61 -1.50 3.64
CA ALA A 44 9.77 -0.31 2.75
C ALA A 44 9.81 -0.72 1.26
N PRO A 45 8.87 -1.56 0.78
CA PRO A 45 8.98 -2.18 -0.55
C PRO A 45 9.13 -1.17 -1.70
N TRP A 46 8.39 -0.06 -1.65
CA TRP A 46 8.36 0.93 -2.73
C TRP A 46 9.60 1.82 -2.79
N SER A 47 10.08 2.29 -1.65
CA SER A 47 11.29 3.12 -1.59
C SER A 47 12.50 2.33 -2.08
N VAL A 48 12.58 1.04 -1.71
CA VAL A 48 13.61 0.12 -2.20
C VAL A 48 13.44 -0.13 -3.71
N SER A 49 12.24 -0.49 -4.16
CA SER A 49 11.99 -0.82 -5.57
C SER A 49 12.20 0.36 -6.52
N MET A 50 11.93 1.59 -6.07
CA MET A 50 12.17 2.82 -6.84
C MET A 50 13.63 3.32 -6.75
N GLY A 51 14.51 2.60 -6.05
CA GLY A 51 15.90 3.01 -5.85
C GLY A 51 16.06 4.29 -5.01
N ARG A 52 15.02 4.69 -4.26
CA ARG A 52 15.06 5.85 -3.34
C ARG A 52 15.79 5.51 -2.04
N GLN A 53 15.95 4.22 -1.76
CA GLN A 53 16.55 3.67 -0.55
C GLN A 53 17.39 2.44 -0.95
N SER A 54 18.65 2.38 -0.53
CA SER A 54 19.43 1.15 -0.57
C SER A 54 19.31 0.37 0.74
N VAL A 55 18.96 -0.91 0.65
CA VAL A 55 19.02 -1.83 1.81
C VAL A 55 20.45 -2.24 2.13
N LYS A 56 21.28 -2.42 1.09
CA LYS A 56 22.68 -2.84 1.25
C LYS A 56 23.56 -1.76 1.88
N ASP A 57 23.24 -0.50 1.62
CA ASP A 57 24.02 0.64 2.08
C ASP A 57 23.49 1.25 3.38
N GLN A 58 22.58 0.59 4.08
CA GLN A 58 22.12 1.04 5.40
C GLN A 58 23.25 1.06 6.44
N PRO A 59 23.35 2.08 7.32
CA PRO A 59 22.60 3.34 7.33
C PRO A 59 23.32 4.47 6.54
N LYS A 60 24.28 4.14 5.68
CA LYS A 60 25.13 5.11 4.95
C LYS A 60 24.44 5.78 3.76
N ASP A 61 23.31 5.24 3.28
CA ASP A 61 22.49 5.86 2.23
C ASP A 61 22.04 7.29 2.66
N PRO A 62 22.04 8.29 1.75
CA PRO A 62 21.63 9.66 2.06
C PRO A 62 20.26 9.78 2.73
N TYR A 63 19.30 8.90 2.40
CA TYR A 63 17.99 8.88 3.04
C TYR A 63 18.09 8.58 4.55
N TRP A 64 18.95 7.63 4.93
CA TRP A 64 19.14 7.26 6.34
C TRP A 64 19.97 8.28 7.11
N GLN A 65 20.94 8.91 6.46
CA GLN A 65 21.68 10.03 7.06
C GLN A 65 20.74 11.20 7.34
N TYR A 66 19.84 11.52 6.41
CA TYR A 66 18.80 12.53 6.63
C TYR A 66 17.90 12.19 7.83
N MET A 67 17.45 10.93 7.95
CA MET A 67 16.65 10.48 9.09
C MET A 67 17.42 10.58 10.41
N ALA A 68 18.70 10.19 10.41
CA ALA A 68 19.58 10.32 11.57
C ALA A 68 19.72 11.79 12.03
N GLU A 69 20.00 12.69 11.08
CA GLU A 69 20.22 14.11 11.34
C GLU A 69 18.97 14.82 11.84
N ASN A 70 17.80 14.50 11.27
CA ASN A 70 16.56 15.24 11.54
C ASN A 70 15.70 14.60 12.63
N LEU A 71 15.78 13.28 12.83
CA LEU A 71 14.91 12.55 13.75
C LEU A 71 15.69 11.85 14.88
N GLY A 72 17.02 11.81 14.82
CA GLY A 72 17.84 11.08 15.79
C GLY A 72 17.67 9.56 15.76
N VAL A 73 16.92 9.05 14.78
CA VAL A 73 16.58 7.61 14.65
C VAL A 73 16.77 7.13 13.21
N VAL A 74 17.19 5.88 13.04
CA VAL A 74 17.34 5.23 11.74
C VAL A 74 16.68 3.85 11.74
N PRO A 75 15.59 3.67 10.97
CA PRO A 75 15.05 2.33 10.74
C PRO A 75 15.95 1.58 9.75
N LEU A 76 16.55 0.50 10.21
CA LEU A 76 17.25 -0.47 9.39
C LEU A 76 16.21 -1.39 8.73
N THR A 77 15.80 -1.03 7.51
CA THR A 77 14.77 -1.77 6.79
C THR A 77 15.22 -3.18 6.40
N ILE A 78 14.36 -4.14 6.73
CA ILE A 78 14.26 -5.46 6.12
C ILE A 78 13.12 -5.41 5.10
N SER A 79 13.40 -5.75 3.85
CA SER A 79 12.41 -5.70 2.76
C SER A 79 12.64 -6.83 1.77
N TRP A 80 11.53 -7.30 1.19
CA TRP A 80 11.47 -8.34 0.18
C TRP A 80 10.79 -7.82 -1.07
N GLU A 81 10.85 -8.61 -2.15
CA GLU A 81 10.17 -8.31 -3.40
C GLU A 81 8.67 -8.07 -3.19
N TRP A 82 8.16 -7.05 -3.87
CA TRP A 82 6.77 -6.65 -3.78
C TRP A 82 5.95 -7.22 -4.94
N ASP A 83 5.38 -8.41 -4.75
CA ASP A 83 4.49 -9.08 -5.74
C ASP A 83 2.99 -8.88 -5.41
N GLY A 84 2.65 -7.77 -4.77
CA GLY A 84 1.32 -7.55 -4.18
C GLY A 84 1.22 -7.92 -2.71
N GLY A 85 2.34 -7.86 -2.00
CA GLY A 85 2.40 -8.21 -0.60
C GLY A 85 2.52 -9.70 -0.31
N ARG A 86 2.22 -10.63 -1.23
CA ARG A 86 2.27 -12.08 -0.91
C ARG A 86 3.65 -12.55 -0.44
N THR A 87 4.69 -12.19 -1.17
CA THR A 87 6.09 -12.52 -0.86
C THR A 87 6.52 -11.82 0.41
N TYR A 88 6.20 -10.53 0.56
CA TYR A 88 6.45 -9.79 1.79
C TYR A 88 5.84 -10.49 3.02
N MET A 89 4.56 -10.89 2.92
CA MET A 89 3.81 -11.52 4.02
C MET A 89 4.31 -12.93 4.32
N SER A 90 4.65 -13.72 3.29
CA SER A 90 5.19 -15.07 3.50
C SER A 90 6.59 -15.03 4.12
N GLN A 91 7.45 -14.12 3.68
CA GLN A 91 8.79 -13.94 4.23
C GLN A 91 8.76 -13.38 5.65
N LEU A 92 7.89 -12.40 5.92
CA LEU A 92 7.71 -11.89 7.28
C LEU A 92 7.21 -13.00 8.21
N ARG A 93 6.23 -13.82 7.81
CA ARG A 93 5.81 -15.00 8.60
C ARG A 93 6.95 -15.96 8.88
N LEU A 94 7.77 -16.27 7.87
CA LEU A 94 8.93 -17.15 8.03
C LEU A 94 9.95 -16.57 9.02
N GLN A 95 10.22 -15.27 8.90
CA GLN A 95 11.12 -14.56 9.81
C GLN A 95 10.58 -14.59 11.25
N LEU A 96 9.30 -14.27 11.45
CA LEU A 96 8.66 -14.33 12.77
C LEU A 96 8.69 -15.74 13.38
N ALA A 97 8.44 -16.78 12.57
CA ALA A 97 8.50 -18.18 13.01
C ALA A 97 9.92 -18.64 13.40
N SER A 98 10.96 -17.99 12.88
CA SER A 98 12.35 -18.27 13.24
C SER A 98 12.81 -17.65 14.56
N GLY A 99 11.99 -16.75 15.14
CA GLY A 99 12.33 -15.98 16.33
C GLY A 99 13.15 -14.71 16.07
N ASP A 100 13.49 -14.42 14.81
CA ASP A 100 14.17 -13.20 14.39
C ASP A 100 13.17 -12.04 14.24
N VAL A 101 12.55 -11.64 15.35
CA VAL A 101 11.48 -10.64 15.37
C VAL A 101 12.08 -9.23 15.22
N PRO A 102 11.67 -8.45 14.20
CA PRO A 102 12.11 -7.06 14.06
C PRO A 102 11.49 -6.19 15.17
N GLU A 103 12.20 -5.14 15.58
CA GLU A 103 11.74 -4.19 16.62
C GLU A 103 10.48 -3.44 16.19
N ALA A 104 10.31 -3.21 14.89
CA ALA A 104 9.08 -2.70 14.31
C ALA A 104 8.78 -3.41 12.99
N LEU A 105 7.50 -3.48 12.63
CA LEU A 105 7.05 -4.04 11.37
C LEU A 105 5.81 -3.30 10.88
N LYS A 106 5.54 -3.39 9.58
CA LYS A 106 4.25 -2.96 9.04
C LYS A 106 3.49 -4.16 8.49
N ALA A 107 2.38 -4.51 9.13
CA ALA A 107 1.41 -5.42 8.55
C ALA A 107 0.73 -4.77 7.32
N TRP A 108 0.50 -5.54 6.26
CA TRP A 108 -0.09 -4.99 5.03
C TRP A 108 -1.60 -4.79 5.15
N ASP A 109 -2.29 -5.69 5.86
CA ASP A 109 -3.74 -5.69 6.02
C ASP A 109 -4.14 -6.00 7.46
N LEU A 110 -5.40 -5.70 7.80
CA LEU A 110 -5.93 -5.85 9.16
C LEU A 110 -5.99 -7.31 9.63
N ASN A 111 -6.14 -8.29 8.73
CA ASN A 111 -6.16 -9.70 9.13
C ASN A 111 -4.78 -10.13 9.62
N PHE A 112 -3.74 -9.71 8.91
CA PHE A 112 -2.39 -10.02 9.34
C PHE A 112 -1.93 -9.20 10.53
N THR A 113 -2.39 -7.95 10.66
CA THR A 113 -2.20 -7.19 11.90
C THR A 113 -2.75 -7.97 13.10
N ARG A 114 -3.98 -8.50 12.98
CA ARG A 114 -4.59 -9.35 14.03
C ARG A 114 -3.76 -10.61 14.29
N GLU A 115 -3.33 -11.32 13.25
CA GLU A 115 -2.48 -12.52 13.35
C GLU A 115 -1.21 -12.22 14.17
N ILE A 116 -0.52 -11.10 13.87
CA ILE A 116 0.69 -10.67 14.58
C ILE A 116 0.41 -10.32 16.05
N ILE A 117 -0.71 -9.64 16.34
CA ILE A 117 -1.10 -9.32 17.72
C ILE A 117 -1.39 -10.61 18.51
N GLU A 118 -2.09 -11.57 17.89
CA GLU A 118 -2.42 -12.86 18.51
C GLU A 118 -1.18 -13.73 18.76
N MET A 119 -0.09 -13.56 17.99
CA MET A 119 1.21 -14.18 18.27
C MET A 119 1.86 -13.66 19.57
N GLY A 120 1.40 -12.54 20.12
CA GLY A 120 1.90 -11.97 21.37
C GLY A 120 3.29 -11.33 21.26
N ILE A 121 3.70 -10.95 20.04
CA ILE A 121 5.01 -10.34 19.76
C ILE A 121 4.98 -8.82 19.73
N THR A 122 3.80 -8.22 19.90
CA THR A 122 3.61 -6.76 19.96
C THR A 122 3.39 -6.29 21.40
N ILE A 123 3.72 -5.03 21.66
CA ILE A 123 3.44 -4.37 22.94
C ILE A 123 2.22 -3.46 22.80
N PRO A 124 1.43 -3.27 23.88
CA PRO A 124 0.43 -2.22 23.91
C PRO A 124 1.12 -0.84 23.83
N LEU A 125 0.53 0.06 23.07
CA LEU A 125 1.06 1.38 22.75
C LEU A 125 0.32 2.48 23.51
N ASP A 126 -0.74 2.19 24.25
CA ASP A 126 -1.60 3.17 24.92
C ASP A 126 -0.79 4.16 25.77
N ASP A 127 0.00 3.66 26.73
CA ASP A 127 0.84 4.49 27.60
C ASP A 127 1.90 5.28 26.80
N LEU A 128 2.49 4.66 25.76
CA LEU A 128 3.48 5.30 24.90
C LEU A 128 2.88 6.43 24.06
N LEU A 129 1.65 6.25 23.58
CA LEU A 129 0.89 7.25 22.84
C LEU A 129 0.46 8.40 23.77
N GLU A 130 0.04 8.08 24.99
CA GLU A 130 -0.30 9.07 26.02
C GLU A 130 0.91 9.89 26.49
N GLU A 131 2.11 9.30 26.54
CA GLU A 131 3.32 9.99 26.98
C GLU A 131 4.03 10.73 25.83
N HIS A 132 4.08 10.13 24.63
CA HIS A 132 4.93 10.61 23.54
C HIS A 132 4.22 10.82 22.19
N GLY A 133 2.97 10.39 22.06
CA GLY A 133 2.30 10.24 20.77
C GLY A 133 1.11 11.18 20.53
N GLN A 134 1.02 12.34 21.20
CA GLN A 134 -0.18 13.18 21.12
C GLN A 134 -0.46 13.68 19.70
N ASP A 135 0.57 13.97 18.90
CA ASP A 135 0.39 14.32 17.49
C ASP A 135 -0.20 13.16 16.68
N ILE A 136 0.18 11.91 16.99
CA ILE A 136 -0.39 10.72 16.36
C ILE A 136 -1.83 10.55 16.81
N LEU A 137 -2.13 10.63 18.11
CA LEU A 137 -3.49 10.53 18.64
C LEU A 137 -4.44 11.54 17.98
N ASN A 138 -3.99 12.79 17.84
CA ASN A 138 -4.77 13.87 17.23
C ASN A 138 -4.90 13.77 15.70
N ALA A 139 -4.08 12.96 15.04
CA ALA A 139 -4.12 12.79 13.58
C ALA A 139 -5.23 11.86 13.10
N PHE A 140 -5.84 11.07 13.99
CA PHE A 140 -6.85 10.07 13.68
C PHE A 140 -8.11 10.29 14.50
N SER A 141 -9.25 9.84 13.97
CA SER A 141 -10.53 9.94 14.68
C SER A 141 -10.65 8.85 15.75
N GLU A 142 -11.59 9.01 16.68
CA GLU A 142 -11.89 7.99 17.68
C GLU A 142 -12.35 6.67 17.03
N GLU A 143 -13.06 6.74 15.90
CA GLU A 143 -13.49 5.56 15.14
C GLU A 143 -12.28 4.76 14.62
N ASP A 144 -11.22 5.43 14.15
CA ASP A 144 -9.99 4.75 13.74
C ASP A 144 -9.33 4.03 14.92
N TRP A 145 -9.31 4.67 16.09
CA TRP A 145 -8.77 4.07 17.31
C TRP A 145 -9.64 2.92 17.82
N GLU A 146 -10.96 2.98 17.68
CA GLU A 146 -11.86 1.85 17.94
C GLU A 146 -11.56 0.66 17.04
N ILE A 147 -11.31 0.90 15.75
CA ILE A 147 -10.88 -0.15 14.82
C ILE A 147 -9.55 -0.75 15.29
N MET A 148 -8.55 0.06 15.64
CA MET A 148 -7.26 -0.44 16.11
C MET A 148 -7.38 -1.26 17.39
N ARG A 149 -8.20 -0.84 18.36
CA ARG A 149 -8.49 -1.63 19.57
C ARG A 149 -9.24 -2.92 19.28
N SER A 150 -10.09 -2.96 18.26
CA SER A 150 -10.82 -4.19 17.86
C SER A 150 -9.92 -5.28 17.26
N LEU A 151 -8.68 -4.95 16.89
CA LEU A 151 -7.70 -5.91 16.37
C LEU A 151 -7.06 -6.75 17.48
N SER A 152 -7.13 -6.29 18.74
CA SER A 152 -6.53 -6.97 19.88
C SER A 152 -7.59 -7.66 20.75
N PRO A 153 -7.30 -8.86 21.31
CA PRO A 153 -8.21 -9.52 22.25
C PRO A 153 -8.37 -8.78 23.59
N ASP A 154 -7.37 -7.99 23.98
CA ASP A 154 -7.35 -7.22 25.24
C ASP A 154 -7.91 -5.80 25.10
N GLY A 155 -8.31 -5.41 23.89
CA GLY A 155 -8.89 -4.10 23.59
C GLY A 155 -7.89 -2.95 23.63
N LYS A 156 -6.58 -3.24 23.65
CA LYS A 156 -5.51 -2.24 23.64
C LYS A 156 -5.02 -1.90 22.24
N ILE A 157 -4.30 -0.79 22.11
CA ILE A 157 -3.74 -0.36 20.83
C ILE A 157 -2.39 -1.05 20.64
N HIS A 158 -2.29 -1.99 19.70
CA HIS A 158 -1.03 -2.67 19.36
C HIS A 158 -0.45 -2.27 18.00
N SER A 159 -1.17 -1.44 17.24
CA SER A 159 -0.79 -0.98 15.91
C SER A 159 -1.28 0.44 15.67
N LEU A 160 -0.49 1.21 14.92
CA LEU A 160 -0.87 2.56 14.51
C LEU A 160 -1.76 2.52 13.26
N PRO A 161 -2.82 3.33 13.19
CA PRO A 161 -3.61 3.47 11.99
C PRO A 161 -2.77 4.13 10.89
N ASN A 162 -3.13 3.86 9.64
CA ASN A 162 -2.49 4.45 8.47
C ASN A 162 -3.55 4.83 7.46
N TYR A 163 -3.70 6.13 7.20
CA TYR A 163 -4.46 6.57 6.04
C TYR A 163 -3.60 6.43 4.79
N MET A 164 -4.07 5.64 3.84
CA MET A 164 -3.55 5.70 2.49
C MET A 164 -4.10 6.98 1.85
N GLY A 165 -3.28 8.02 1.77
CA GLY A 165 -3.69 9.33 1.26
C GLY A 165 -4.34 9.22 -0.12
N ILE A 166 -5.63 9.60 -0.16
CA ILE A 166 -6.53 9.62 -1.32
C ILE A 166 -6.76 8.22 -1.92
N HIS A 167 -8.01 7.76 -1.89
CA HIS A 167 -8.52 6.77 -2.82
C HIS A 167 -8.30 7.29 -4.25
N ARG A 168 -7.11 7.08 -4.79
CA ARG A 168 -6.84 7.35 -6.20
C ARG A 168 -7.68 6.35 -6.95
N ALA A 169 -8.86 6.78 -7.38
CA ALA A 169 -9.61 6.09 -8.42
C ALA A 169 -8.60 5.87 -9.55
N ARG A 170 -8.24 4.61 -9.76
CA ARG A 170 -7.48 4.23 -10.95
C ARG A 170 -8.40 4.46 -12.12
N THR A 171 -7.89 5.15 -13.12
CA THR A 171 -8.65 5.56 -14.28
C THR A 171 -7.89 5.16 -15.52
N GLY A 172 -8.61 4.72 -16.54
CA GLY A 172 -8.06 4.50 -17.86
C GLY A 172 -7.59 5.82 -18.46
N PHE A 173 -6.53 5.73 -19.25
CA PHE A 173 -6.06 6.84 -20.09
C PHE A 173 -6.33 6.49 -21.54
N ILE A 174 -6.73 7.48 -22.33
CA ILE A 174 -6.96 7.31 -23.76
C ILE A 174 -6.08 8.29 -24.56
N ARG A 175 -5.57 7.83 -25.71
CA ARG A 175 -4.72 8.63 -26.59
C ARG A 175 -5.56 9.65 -27.35
N LYS A 176 -5.59 10.89 -26.86
CA LYS A 176 -6.33 11.99 -27.50
C LYS A 176 -5.84 12.27 -28.93
N ASP A 177 -4.55 12.17 -29.17
CA ASP A 177 -3.97 12.37 -30.49
C ASP A 177 -4.36 11.25 -31.48
N TRP A 178 -4.63 10.03 -30.98
CA TRP A 178 -5.19 8.96 -31.80
C TRP A 178 -6.65 9.22 -32.12
N LEU A 179 -7.45 9.67 -31.12
CA LEU A 179 -8.85 10.08 -31.32
C LEU A 179 -8.97 11.15 -32.41
N ASP A 180 -8.15 12.20 -32.33
CA ASP A 180 -8.15 13.30 -33.30
C ASP A 180 -7.79 12.80 -34.72
N ARG A 181 -6.89 11.81 -34.85
CA ARG A 181 -6.47 11.22 -36.13
C ARG A 181 -7.58 10.38 -36.78
N VAL A 182 -8.28 9.57 -35.99
CA VAL A 182 -9.40 8.73 -36.47
C VAL A 182 -10.75 9.46 -36.50
N GLY A 183 -10.75 10.75 -36.14
CA GLY A 183 -11.93 11.61 -36.20
C GLY A 183 -13.02 11.26 -35.19
N MET A 184 -12.64 10.78 -34.00
CA MET A 184 -13.57 10.37 -32.94
C MET A 184 -13.46 11.28 -31.72
N ASP A 185 -14.59 11.47 -31.03
CA ASP A 185 -14.63 12.19 -29.75
C ASP A 185 -14.22 11.30 -28.57
N VAL A 186 -14.00 11.91 -27.40
CA VAL A 186 -13.76 11.17 -26.16
C VAL A 186 -15.02 10.36 -25.82
N PRO A 187 -14.92 9.03 -25.68
CA PRO A 187 -16.08 8.18 -25.46
C PRO A 187 -16.69 8.41 -24.07
N THR A 188 -18.01 8.44 -24.01
CA THR A 188 -18.81 8.61 -22.79
C THR A 188 -19.63 7.37 -22.44
N THR A 189 -19.73 6.43 -23.36
CA THR A 189 -20.41 5.14 -23.18
C THR A 189 -19.48 3.97 -23.54
N ARG A 190 -19.81 2.77 -23.06
CA ARG A 190 -19.08 1.54 -23.40
C ARG A 190 -19.09 1.26 -24.90
N ASP A 191 -20.22 1.50 -25.57
CA ASP A 191 -20.36 1.21 -26.99
C ASP A 191 -19.54 2.19 -27.84
N GLU A 192 -19.46 3.47 -27.44
CA GLU A 192 -18.53 4.46 -28.02
C GLU A 192 -17.07 4.06 -27.79
N LEU A 193 -16.74 3.59 -26.58
CA LEU A 193 -15.39 3.14 -26.25
C LEU A 193 -14.96 1.94 -27.13
N LEU A 194 -15.89 1.00 -27.38
CA LEU A 194 -15.65 -0.13 -28.27
C LEU A 194 -15.45 0.32 -29.73
N ALA A 195 -16.23 1.30 -30.19
CA ALA A 195 -16.03 1.88 -31.51
C ALA A 195 -14.66 2.57 -31.63
N VAL A 196 -14.20 3.24 -30.57
CA VAL A 196 -12.84 3.81 -30.52
C VAL A 196 -11.78 2.71 -30.59
N TYR A 197 -11.91 1.63 -29.83
CA TYR A 197 -10.94 0.53 -29.88
C TYR A 197 -10.86 -0.10 -31.26
N LYS A 198 -12.01 -0.26 -31.92
CA LYS A 198 -12.07 -0.71 -33.30
C LYS A 198 -11.36 0.26 -34.26
N ALA A 199 -11.63 1.56 -34.16
CA ALA A 199 -10.97 2.55 -35.01
C ALA A 199 -9.46 2.60 -34.78
N PHE A 200 -9.00 2.49 -33.53
CA PHE A 200 -7.59 2.40 -33.20
C PHE A 200 -6.91 1.19 -33.84
N LYS A 201 -7.63 0.07 -33.94
CA LYS A 201 -7.12 -1.16 -34.54
C LYS A 201 -7.15 -1.17 -36.07
N GLU A 202 -8.07 -0.44 -36.70
CA GLU A 202 -8.34 -0.58 -38.14
C GLU A 202 -7.86 0.61 -38.98
N GLN A 203 -7.56 1.76 -38.36
CA GLN A 203 -7.39 3.04 -39.08
C GLN A 203 -6.00 3.68 -38.93
N ASP A 204 -4.95 2.89 -38.61
CA ASP A 204 -3.57 3.41 -38.45
C ASP A 204 -3.56 4.63 -37.53
N ALA A 205 -4.03 4.41 -36.30
CA ALA A 205 -4.24 5.48 -35.35
C ALA A 205 -2.94 6.14 -34.91
N ASN A 206 -1.76 5.57 -35.19
CA ASN A 206 -0.47 6.21 -34.99
C ASN A 206 0.04 6.97 -36.24
N GLY A 207 -0.43 6.62 -37.44
CA GLY A 207 -0.16 7.31 -38.71
C GLY A 207 1.16 6.91 -39.38
N ASN A 208 1.64 5.69 -39.16
CA ASN A 208 2.91 5.19 -39.72
C ASN A 208 2.74 4.38 -41.02
N GLY A 209 1.50 4.13 -41.44
CA GLY A 209 1.17 3.36 -42.65
C GLY A 209 0.96 1.86 -42.43
N ASP A 210 1.03 1.34 -41.21
CA ASP A 210 0.71 -0.05 -40.86
C ASP A 210 -0.39 -0.10 -39.77
N PRO A 211 -1.66 -0.35 -40.12
CA PRO A 211 -2.75 -0.38 -39.14
C PRO A 211 -2.71 -1.60 -38.19
N ASN A 212 -1.74 -2.50 -38.32
CA ASN A 212 -1.71 -3.73 -37.53
C ASN A 212 -0.83 -3.63 -36.28
N ASP A 213 -0.09 -2.54 -36.09
CA ASP A 213 0.86 -2.39 -34.99
C ASP A 213 0.30 -1.62 -33.78
N GLU A 214 -0.93 -1.09 -33.87
CA GLU A 214 -1.65 -0.57 -32.72
C GLU A 214 -2.25 -1.67 -31.82
N ILE A 215 -2.15 -1.39 -30.51
CA ILE A 215 -2.79 -2.15 -29.44
C ILE A 215 -3.73 -1.19 -28.70
N PRO A 216 -5.06 -1.27 -28.94
CA PRO A 216 -6.02 -0.31 -28.38
C PRO A 216 -6.08 -0.30 -26.84
N VAL A 217 -5.96 -1.45 -26.20
CA VAL A 217 -6.04 -1.62 -24.75
C VAL A 217 -4.80 -2.33 -24.24
N SER A 218 -4.00 -1.65 -23.43
CA SER A 218 -2.82 -2.22 -22.76
C SER A 218 -2.78 -1.75 -21.31
N GLY A 219 -1.93 -2.39 -20.50
CA GLY A 219 -1.84 -2.17 -19.07
C GLY A 219 -0.52 -2.64 -18.49
N ARG A 220 -0.45 -2.80 -17.17
CA ARG A 220 0.68 -3.48 -16.52
C ARG A 220 0.57 -4.99 -16.74
N ALA A 221 1.67 -5.71 -16.50
CA ALA A 221 1.68 -7.17 -16.49
C ALA A 221 0.55 -7.76 -15.62
N GLY A 222 -0.09 -8.81 -16.12
CA GLY A 222 -1.34 -9.40 -15.65
C GLY A 222 -2.58 -8.50 -15.75
N MET A 223 -2.58 -7.44 -16.57
CA MET A 223 -3.56 -6.34 -16.51
C MET A 223 -3.76 -5.78 -15.10
N ARG A 224 -2.71 -5.83 -14.28
CA ARG A 224 -2.77 -5.41 -12.90
C ARG A 224 -3.06 -3.91 -12.84
N TRP A 225 -4.00 -3.51 -11.98
CA TRP A 225 -4.47 -2.12 -11.84
C TRP A 225 -5.39 -1.59 -12.94
N SER A 226 -5.79 -2.40 -13.92
CA SER A 226 -6.83 -2.06 -14.90
C SER A 226 -8.24 -2.22 -14.31
N ASP A 227 -8.43 -1.76 -13.07
CA ASP A 227 -9.66 -1.92 -12.30
C ASP A 227 -10.85 -1.22 -12.98
N ASP A 228 -10.59 -0.18 -13.78
CA ASP A 228 -11.58 0.58 -14.54
C ASP A 228 -12.32 -0.27 -15.58
N LEU A 229 -11.66 -1.29 -16.17
CA LEU A 229 -12.30 -2.26 -17.08
C LEU A 229 -13.37 -3.12 -16.39
N PHE A 230 -13.28 -3.28 -15.07
CA PHE A 230 -14.25 -4.00 -14.25
C PHE A 230 -15.25 -3.03 -13.60
N ASN A 231 -14.77 -1.87 -13.12
CA ASN A 231 -15.59 -0.87 -12.44
C ASN A 231 -16.71 -0.33 -13.35
N MET A 232 -16.50 -0.25 -14.67
CA MET A 232 -17.56 0.15 -15.62
C MET A 232 -18.76 -0.81 -15.64
N HIS A 233 -18.59 -2.03 -15.12
CA HIS A 233 -19.65 -3.03 -14.93
C HIS A 233 -20.19 -3.06 -13.49
N GLY A 234 -19.72 -2.17 -12.61
CA GLY A 234 -20.14 -2.11 -11.20
C GLY A 234 -19.37 -3.04 -10.26
N VAL A 235 -18.31 -3.70 -10.75
CA VAL A 235 -17.48 -4.61 -9.95
C VAL A 235 -16.48 -3.81 -9.12
N VAL A 236 -16.43 -4.03 -7.81
CA VAL A 236 -15.44 -3.40 -6.94
C VAL A 236 -14.13 -4.19 -6.97
N MET A 237 -13.08 -3.58 -7.55
CA MET A 237 -11.73 -4.16 -7.64
C MET A 237 -10.71 -3.35 -6.85
N TYR A 238 -9.70 -4.03 -6.33
CA TYR A 238 -8.47 -3.39 -5.86
C TYR A 238 -7.25 -4.18 -6.34
N GLU A 239 -6.37 -3.53 -7.11
CA GLU A 239 -5.11 -4.14 -7.57
C GLU A 239 -5.33 -5.37 -8.47
N GLY A 240 -6.42 -5.38 -9.24
CA GLY A 240 -6.83 -6.55 -10.03
C GLY A 240 -7.46 -7.69 -9.21
N PHE A 241 -7.71 -7.49 -7.92
CA PHE A 241 -8.41 -8.47 -7.08
C PHE A 241 -9.85 -8.03 -6.78
N PRO A 242 -10.85 -8.89 -7.03
CA PRO A 242 -12.24 -8.59 -6.68
C PRO A 242 -12.39 -8.51 -5.16
N GLN A 243 -13.11 -7.48 -4.71
CA GLN A 243 -13.30 -7.18 -3.29
C GLN A 243 -14.63 -7.73 -2.78
N TRP A 244 -14.95 -7.39 -1.53
CA TRP A 244 -16.27 -7.62 -0.96
C TRP A 244 -17.08 -6.34 -1.05
N ARG A 245 -18.36 -6.45 -1.41
CA ARG A 245 -19.32 -5.34 -1.41
C ARG A 245 -20.45 -5.63 -0.42
N TRP A 246 -20.90 -4.58 0.27
CA TRP A 246 -22.13 -4.64 1.05
C TRP A 246 -23.36 -4.61 0.13
N ASP A 247 -24.20 -5.63 0.21
CA ASP A 247 -25.51 -5.65 -0.45
C ASP A 247 -26.59 -5.24 0.56
N PRO A 248 -27.13 -4.00 0.47
CA PRO A 248 -28.12 -3.52 1.42
C PRO A 248 -29.46 -4.27 1.29
N SER A 249 -29.78 -4.84 0.12
CA SER A 249 -31.02 -5.59 -0.09
C SER A 249 -31.00 -6.95 0.61
N LYS A 250 -29.81 -7.55 0.74
CA LYS A 250 -29.59 -8.85 1.39
C LYS A 250 -29.00 -8.71 2.80
N GLN A 251 -28.63 -7.51 3.21
CA GLN A 251 -27.94 -7.19 4.47
C GLN A 251 -26.71 -8.08 4.73
N GLN A 252 -25.90 -8.32 3.69
CA GLN A 252 -24.72 -9.17 3.78
C GLN A 252 -23.59 -8.67 2.88
N LEU A 253 -22.36 -9.09 3.20
CA LEU A 253 -21.22 -8.95 2.29
C LEU A 253 -21.30 -10.01 1.19
N ILE A 254 -21.08 -9.58 -0.05
CA ILE A 254 -21.01 -10.45 -1.22
C ILE A 254 -19.61 -10.32 -1.81
N SER A 255 -19.00 -11.45 -2.13
CA SER A 255 -17.75 -11.48 -2.88
C SER A 255 -18.02 -11.09 -4.32
N GLU A 256 -17.31 -10.08 -4.83
CA GLU A 256 -17.38 -9.67 -6.24
C GLU A 256 -16.87 -10.77 -7.18
N GLN A 257 -16.18 -11.79 -6.69
CA GLN A 257 -15.73 -12.92 -7.51
C GLN A 257 -16.90 -13.73 -8.09
N VAL A 258 -18.08 -13.67 -7.46
CA VAL A 258 -19.25 -14.48 -7.82
C VAL A 258 -20.47 -13.64 -8.21
N SER A 259 -20.27 -12.33 -8.44
CA SER A 259 -21.34 -11.41 -8.81
C SER A 259 -21.73 -11.54 -10.29
N GLU A 260 -22.94 -11.12 -10.66
CA GLU A 260 -23.38 -11.09 -12.05
C GLU A 260 -22.62 -10.01 -12.84
N GLU A 261 -22.28 -8.91 -12.16
CA GLU A 261 -21.46 -7.82 -12.63
C GLU A 261 -20.07 -8.31 -13.06
N MET A 262 -19.46 -9.22 -12.27
CA MET A 262 -18.19 -9.85 -12.63
C MET A 262 -18.29 -10.69 -13.89
N LYS A 263 -19.38 -11.47 -14.04
CA LYS A 263 -19.62 -12.24 -15.26
C LYS A 263 -19.66 -11.31 -16.48
N ASN A 264 -20.41 -10.20 -16.38
CA ASN A 264 -20.51 -9.21 -17.47
C ASN A 264 -19.16 -8.57 -17.80
N ALA A 265 -18.33 -8.27 -16.79
CA ALA A 265 -16.98 -7.73 -16.98
C ALA A 265 -16.07 -8.73 -17.70
N VAL A 266 -16.09 -10.01 -17.30
CA VAL A 266 -15.29 -11.06 -17.94
C VAL A 266 -15.73 -11.29 -19.39
N GLU A 267 -17.04 -11.25 -19.68
CA GLU A 267 -17.56 -11.32 -21.04
C GLU A 267 -17.07 -10.16 -21.91
N PHE A 268 -17.01 -8.94 -21.36
CA PHE A 268 -16.46 -7.79 -22.06
C PHE A 268 -14.96 -7.92 -22.32
N LEU A 269 -14.18 -8.34 -21.32
CA LEU A 269 -12.74 -8.57 -21.48
C LEU A 269 -12.45 -9.66 -22.52
N ARG A 270 -13.24 -10.73 -22.53
CA ARG A 270 -13.17 -11.78 -23.53
C ARG A 270 -13.40 -11.21 -24.94
N LEU A 271 -14.39 -10.35 -25.12
CA LEU A 271 -14.65 -9.68 -26.39
C LEU A 271 -13.43 -8.86 -26.84
N LEU A 272 -12.80 -8.10 -25.94
CA LEU A 272 -11.59 -7.32 -26.28
C LEU A 272 -10.43 -8.22 -26.74
N VAL A 273 -10.32 -9.43 -26.18
CA VAL A 273 -9.33 -10.43 -26.61
C VAL A 273 -9.70 -11.05 -27.96
N GLU A 274 -10.96 -11.45 -28.16
CA GLU A 274 -11.44 -12.08 -29.39
C GLU A 274 -11.32 -11.14 -30.60
N GLU A 275 -11.58 -9.84 -30.41
CA GLU A 275 -11.45 -8.80 -31.43
C GLU A 275 -10.01 -8.28 -31.59
N GLY A 276 -9.06 -8.75 -30.77
CA GLY A 276 -7.65 -8.33 -30.83
C GLY A 276 -7.41 -6.87 -30.41
N TYR A 277 -8.30 -6.30 -29.58
CA TYR A 277 -8.16 -4.97 -29.01
C TYR A 277 -7.25 -4.94 -27.78
N MET A 278 -7.11 -6.08 -27.11
CA MET A 278 -6.36 -6.21 -25.86
C MET A 278 -4.96 -6.78 -26.04
N ASP A 279 -4.00 -6.17 -25.37
CA ASP A 279 -2.63 -6.64 -25.27
C ASP A 279 -2.53 -7.99 -24.55
N LEU A 280 -2.08 -9.02 -25.27
CA LEU A 280 -1.86 -10.36 -24.71
C LEU A 280 -0.46 -10.53 -24.10
N ALA A 281 0.50 -9.63 -24.40
CA ALA A 281 1.86 -9.71 -23.88
C ALA A 281 1.98 -9.23 -22.43
N VAL A 282 0.92 -8.57 -21.93
CA VAL A 282 0.75 -8.20 -20.52
C VAL A 282 -0.18 -9.17 -19.79
N GLY A 283 -0.54 -10.31 -20.36
CA GLY A 283 -1.40 -11.35 -19.75
C GLY A 283 -0.66 -12.43 -18.97
#